data_AF-A0A1B3IXC7-F1
#
_entry.id   AF-A0A1B3IXC7-F1
#
_cell.length_a   1.000
_cell.length_b   1.000
_cell.length_c   1.000
_cell.angle_alpha   90.00
_cell.angle_beta   90.00
_cell.angle_gamma   90.00
#
_symmetry.space_group_name_H-M   'P 1'
#
loop_
_entity.id
_entity.type
_entity.pdbx_description
1 polymer ?
#
loop_
_entity_poly.entity_id
_entity_poly.type
_entity_poly.pdbx_seq_one_letter_code
_entity_poly.pdbx_strand_id
1 'polypeptide(L)'
;TILLSSLGLGTILTMSSHHWLMAWMGLEINTLAIVPIMSKQHHPRATEATTKYFLTQAAASALILFSSTVNAWHTGTWDITQTTTLTATTLLALALAMKLGLAPMHFWLPEVLQGVTMTTALIITTWQKLAPMSLIYLTIHNLSPTVLLLMGILSSLLGGWGGLNQTQTRKLMAYSSIAHLGWMATIATMMPNILTFTLMIYILMTTTMFLTLILTNAKTLQDMSVSWTVSPSITIITLLTLLSLGGLPPLTGFTPKWLILEELTKQGLISTATIMAISALLSLFFYLRLTYTTSLTMSPNTTPTKYKWRFKMNPPKLLTTITPMTLLLLPLTPLFTQ
;
A
#
# COMPACT_ATOMS: atom_id res chain seq x y z
N THR A 1 4.72 -6.70 -22.57
CA THR A 1 5.64 -7.66 -21.92
C THR A 1 6.92 -6.96 -21.50
N ILE A 2 7.61 -6.28 -22.43
CA ILE A 2 8.87 -5.54 -22.15
C ILE A 2 8.75 -4.58 -20.94
N LEU A 3 7.68 -3.78 -20.88
CA LEU A 3 7.46 -2.85 -19.75
C LEU A 3 7.20 -3.57 -18.41
N LEU A 4 6.57 -4.74 -18.43
CA LEU A 4 6.33 -5.51 -17.19
C LEU A 4 7.61 -6.22 -16.75
N SER A 5 8.43 -6.71 -17.68
CA SER A 5 9.74 -7.27 -17.36
C SER A 5 10.71 -6.21 -16.85
N SER A 6 10.67 -4.98 -17.39
CA SER A 6 11.50 -3.88 -16.87
C SER A 6 11.07 -3.43 -15.47
N LEU A 7 9.77 -3.43 -15.16
CA LEU A 7 9.27 -3.23 -13.79
C LEU A 7 9.85 -4.28 -12.83
N GLY A 8 9.81 -5.56 -13.21
CA GLY A 8 10.38 -6.65 -12.41
C GLY A 8 11.89 -6.51 -12.24
N LEU A 9 12.60 -6.23 -13.33
CA LEU A 9 14.05 -6.02 -13.33
C LEU A 9 14.45 -4.86 -12.43
N GLY A 10 13.75 -3.71 -12.51
CA GLY A 10 14.01 -2.57 -11.63
C GLY A 10 13.91 -2.95 -10.15
N THR A 11 12.85 -3.66 -9.76
CA THR A 11 12.68 -4.11 -8.37
C THR A 11 13.75 -5.12 -7.93
N ILE A 12 14.12 -6.07 -8.79
CA ILE A 12 15.16 -7.07 -8.47
C ILE A 12 16.52 -6.38 -8.30
N LEU A 13 16.86 -5.45 -9.20
CA LEU A 13 18.11 -4.68 -9.11
C LEU A 13 18.22 -3.92 -7.79
N THR A 14 17.12 -3.29 -7.32
CA THR A 14 17.12 -2.60 -6.03
C THR A 14 17.28 -3.53 -4.83
N MET A 15 16.75 -4.75 -4.92
CA MET A 15 16.82 -5.72 -3.82
C MET A 15 18.20 -6.37 -3.73
N SER A 16 18.87 -6.60 -4.87
CA SER A 16 20.17 -7.26 -4.92
C SER A 16 21.35 -6.29 -4.85
N SER A 17 21.12 -4.97 -4.95
CA SER A 17 22.20 -3.99 -4.98
C SER A 17 22.82 -3.79 -3.60
N HIS A 18 24.15 -3.68 -3.56
CA HIS A 18 24.90 -3.20 -2.39
C HIS A 18 25.37 -1.74 -2.53
N HIS A 19 25.42 -1.23 -3.76
CA HIS A 19 25.87 0.12 -4.10
C HIS A 19 24.69 1.08 -4.36
N TRP A 20 24.71 2.26 -3.76
CA TRP A 20 23.62 3.26 -3.86
C TRP A 20 23.25 3.64 -5.31
N LEU A 21 24.24 3.84 -6.19
CA LEU A 21 23.97 4.14 -7.60
C LEU A 21 23.17 3.05 -8.31
N MET A 22 23.43 1.77 -8.00
CA MET A 22 22.72 0.64 -8.59
C MET A 22 21.28 0.57 -8.08
N ALA A 23 21.08 0.80 -6.78
CA ALA A 23 19.75 0.93 -6.19
C ALA A 23 18.97 2.09 -6.84
N TRP A 24 19.61 3.25 -7.03
CA TRP A 24 18.99 4.39 -7.69
C TRP A 24 18.60 4.06 -9.14
N MET A 25 19.48 3.41 -9.90
CA MET A 25 19.18 2.99 -11.28
C MET A 25 17.98 2.03 -11.33
N GLY A 26 17.91 1.05 -10.41
CA GLY A 26 16.75 0.14 -10.31
C GLY A 26 15.44 0.89 -10.05
N LEU A 27 15.47 1.90 -9.17
CA LEU A 27 14.32 2.77 -8.91
C LEU A 27 13.91 3.60 -10.13
N GLU A 28 14.85 4.09 -10.93
CA GLU A 28 14.57 4.86 -12.16
C GLU A 28 14.04 3.98 -13.30
N ILE A 29 14.56 2.77 -13.45
CA ILE A 29 14.00 1.80 -14.41
C ILE A 29 12.53 1.53 -14.07
N ASN A 30 12.21 1.43 -12.78
CA ASN A 30 10.86 1.19 -12.30
C ASN A 30 9.92 2.39 -12.57
N THR A 31 10.37 3.64 -12.35
CA THR A 31 9.57 4.85 -12.65
C THR A 31 9.35 5.03 -14.15
N LEU A 32 10.38 4.83 -14.98
CA LEU A 32 10.26 4.94 -16.43
C LEU A 32 9.39 3.85 -17.04
N ALA A 33 9.42 2.64 -16.48
CA ALA A 33 8.60 1.52 -16.98
C ALA A 33 7.10 1.68 -16.68
N ILE A 34 6.73 2.28 -15.53
CA ILE A 34 5.31 2.43 -15.16
C ILE A 34 4.61 3.59 -15.88
N VAL A 35 5.34 4.64 -16.27
CA VAL A 35 4.75 5.84 -16.90
C VAL A 35 3.94 5.49 -18.17
N PRO A 36 4.47 4.74 -19.14
CA PRO A 36 3.70 4.33 -20.32
C PRO A 36 2.50 3.42 -19.99
N ILE A 37 2.62 2.61 -18.92
CA ILE A 37 1.54 1.74 -18.47
C ILE A 37 0.37 2.58 -17.93
N MET A 38 0.65 3.68 -17.23
CA MET A 38 -0.36 4.58 -16.70
C MET A 38 -1.04 5.42 -17.81
N SER A 39 -0.30 5.85 -18.83
CA SER A 39 -0.83 6.69 -19.93
C SER A 39 -1.59 5.91 -21.01
N LYS A 40 -1.75 4.59 -20.86
CA LYS A 40 -2.30 3.69 -21.88
C LYS A 40 -3.67 4.09 -22.46
N GLN A 41 -4.53 4.72 -21.66
CA GLN A 41 -5.89 5.09 -22.10
C GLN A 41 -5.93 6.42 -22.87
N HIS A 42 -4.83 7.17 -22.97
CA HIS A 42 -4.73 8.45 -23.68
C HIS A 42 -5.85 9.46 -23.34
N HIS A 43 -6.33 9.44 -22.10
CA HIS A 43 -7.35 10.35 -21.58
C HIS A 43 -6.69 11.44 -20.71
N PRO A 44 -7.20 12.69 -20.67
CA PRO A 44 -6.59 13.79 -19.90
C PRO A 44 -6.34 13.46 -18.42
N ARG A 45 -7.26 12.71 -17.79
CA ARG A 45 -7.06 12.22 -16.40
C ARG A 45 -5.89 11.23 -16.26
N ALA A 46 -5.66 10.38 -17.26
CA ALA A 46 -4.54 9.46 -17.24
C ALA A 46 -3.22 10.22 -17.43
N THR A 47 -3.20 11.22 -18.33
CA THR A 47 -2.02 12.06 -18.53
C THR A 47 -1.71 12.90 -17.28
N GLU A 48 -2.71 13.51 -16.64
CA GLU A 48 -2.52 14.24 -15.38
C GLU A 48 -1.98 13.34 -14.25
N ALA A 49 -2.52 12.12 -14.12
CA ALA A 49 -2.00 11.16 -13.15
C ALA A 49 -0.55 10.75 -13.47
N THR A 50 -0.21 10.56 -14.75
CA THR A 50 1.16 10.22 -15.15
C THR A 50 2.14 11.34 -14.86
N THR A 51 1.76 12.60 -15.11
CA THR A 51 2.64 13.75 -14.85
C THR A 51 2.85 13.97 -13.35
N LYS A 52 1.78 13.88 -12.54
CA LYS A 52 1.88 13.93 -11.07
C LYS A 52 2.78 12.83 -10.51
N TYR A 53 2.62 11.60 -10.99
CA TYR A 53 3.47 10.48 -10.58
C TYR A 53 4.93 10.70 -10.99
N PHE A 54 5.19 11.06 -12.24
CA PHE A 54 6.53 11.27 -12.73
C PHE A 54 7.27 12.37 -11.95
N LEU A 55 6.66 13.54 -11.77
CA LEU A 55 7.28 14.66 -11.06
C LEU A 55 7.60 14.32 -9.60
N THR A 56 6.66 13.67 -8.90
CA THR A 56 6.87 13.31 -7.49
C THR A 56 7.93 12.23 -7.32
N GLN A 57 7.95 11.22 -8.20
CA GLN A 57 8.91 10.13 -8.12
C GLN A 57 10.31 10.53 -8.59
N ALA A 58 10.42 11.44 -9.56
CA ALA A 58 11.68 12.03 -10.00
C ALA A 58 12.29 12.95 -8.92
N ALA A 59 11.45 13.74 -8.23
CA ALA A 59 11.90 14.52 -7.08
C ALA A 59 12.39 13.60 -5.94
N ALA A 60 11.66 12.52 -5.68
CA ALA A 60 12.05 11.54 -4.68
C ALA A 60 13.36 10.81 -5.04
N SER A 61 13.57 10.42 -6.30
CA SER A 61 14.81 9.78 -6.73
C SER A 61 16.01 10.73 -6.71
N ALA A 62 15.82 12.00 -7.06
CA ALA A 62 16.83 13.04 -6.89
C ALA A 62 17.23 13.22 -5.42
N LEU A 63 16.25 13.20 -4.50
CA LEU A 63 16.53 13.25 -3.06
C LEU A 63 17.28 12.01 -2.55
N ILE A 64 16.99 10.81 -3.07
CA ILE A 64 17.77 9.59 -2.74
C ILE A 64 19.22 9.77 -3.18
N LEU A 65 19.45 10.23 -4.41
CA LEU A 65 20.81 10.46 -4.92
C LEU A 65 21.52 11.55 -4.10
N PHE A 66 20.82 12.63 -3.74
CA PHE A 66 21.38 13.68 -2.90
C PHE A 66 21.73 13.18 -1.48
N SER A 67 20.90 12.31 -0.90
CA SER A 67 21.20 11.70 0.40
C SER A 67 22.46 10.82 0.34
N SER A 68 22.64 10.05 -0.75
CA SER A 68 23.81 9.18 -0.92
C SER A 68 25.08 9.95 -1.25
N THR A 69 25.01 11.04 -2.01
CA THR A 69 26.18 11.90 -2.26
C THR A 69 26.64 12.62 -1.01
N VAL A 70 25.73 13.12 -0.17
CA VAL A 70 26.08 13.70 1.14
C VAL A 70 26.74 12.65 2.02
N ASN A 71 26.21 11.42 2.05
CA ASN A 71 26.82 10.35 2.82
C ASN A 71 28.23 9.99 2.30
N ALA A 72 28.38 9.84 0.99
CA ALA A 72 29.65 9.53 0.34
C ALA A 72 30.68 10.67 0.49
N TRP A 73 30.23 11.92 0.54
CA TRP A 73 31.11 13.07 0.82
C TRP A 73 31.75 12.96 2.20
N HIS A 74 31.02 12.45 3.20
CA HIS A 74 31.51 12.32 4.57
C HIS A 74 32.29 11.02 4.82
N THR A 75 31.88 9.91 4.21
CA THR A 75 32.43 8.57 4.49
C THR A 75 33.36 8.04 3.40
N GLY A 76 33.29 8.58 2.20
CA GLY A 76 34.01 8.09 1.02
C GLY A 76 33.44 6.81 0.41
N THR A 77 32.36 6.23 0.96
CA THR A 77 31.78 4.96 0.51
C THR A 77 30.38 5.13 -0.07
N TRP A 78 30.02 4.23 -0.99
CA TRP A 78 28.71 4.19 -1.65
C TRP A 78 27.87 2.98 -1.22
N ASP A 79 28.24 2.35 -0.10
CA ASP A 79 27.55 1.19 0.43
C ASP A 79 26.22 1.57 1.09
N ILE A 80 25.18 0.78 0.84
CA ILE A 80 23.82 1.03 1.34
C ILE A 80 23.75 0.93 2.87
N THR A 81 24.49 -0.01 3.46
CA THR A 81 24.43 -0.33 4.89
C THR A 81 25.13 0.69 5.79
N GLN A 82 25.93 1.60 5.23
CA GLN A 82 26.77 2.54 5.98
C GLN A 82 26.32 3.98 5.77
N THR A 83 25.12 4.32 6.24
CA THR A 83 24.59 5.69 6.23
C THR A 83 24.75 6.31 7.61
N THR A 84 25.80 7.11 7.81
CA THR A 84 26.22 7.53 9.16
C THR A 84 25.77 8.93 9.54
N THR A 85 25.56 9.82 8.56
CA THR A 85 25.25 11.22 8.85
C THR A 85 23.75 11.46 9.03
N LEU A 86 23.38 12.19 10.08
CA LEU A 86 21.98 12.51 10.39
C LEU A 86 21.27 13.23 9.23
N THR A 87 21.99 14.10 8.53
CA THR A 87 21.47 14.80 7.34
C THR A 87 21.14 13.82 6.22
N ALA A 88 22.03 12.86 5.93
CA ALA A 88 21.76 11.85 4.90
C ALA A 88 20.61 10.92 5.29
N THR A 89 20.55 10.46 6.54
CA THR A 89 19.51 9.52 6.98
C THR A 89 18.12 10.16 7.03
N THR A 90 18.03 11.44 7.41
CA THR A 90 16.77 12.20 7.37
C THR A 90 16.29 12.48 5.95
N LEU A 91 17.19 12.89 5.05
CA LEU A 91 16.88 13.07 3.63
C LEU A 91 16.45 11.76 2.97
N LEU A 92 17.13 10.66 3.26
CA LEU A 92 16.77 9.33 2.78
C LEU A 92 15.38 8.91 3.27
N ALA A 93 15.08 9.11 4.56
CA ALA A 93 13.76 8.81 5.13
C ALA A 93 12.64 9.60 4.44
N LEU A 94 12.86 10.90 4.20
CA LEU A 94 11.91 11.77 3.48
C LEU A 94 11.74 11.34 2.01
N ALA A 95 12.82 10.96 1.35
CA ALA A 95 12.79 10.53 -0.04
C ALA A 95 12.02 9.19 -0.21
N LEU A 96 12.28 8.23 0.66
CA LEU A 96 11.55 6.96 0.71
C LEU A 96 10.08 7.19 1.09
N ALA A 97 9.80 8.10 2.02
CA ALA A 97 8.43 8.51 2.36
C ALA A 97 7.68 9.10 1.16
N MET A 98 8.35 9.91 0.34
CA MET A 98 7.77 10.46 -0.89
C MET A 98 7.48 9.37 -1.92
N LYS A 99 8.40 8.41 -2.12
CA LYS A 99 8.19 7.25 -3.00
C LYS A 99 7.02 6.36 -2.54
N LEU A 100 6.92 6.13 -1.24
CA LEU A 100 5.84 5.33 -0.64
C LEU A 100 4.52 6.09 -0.51
N GLY A 101 4.53 7.43 -0.58
CA GLY A 101 3.32 8.25 -0.36
C GLY A 101 2.91 8.30 1.12
N LEU A 102 3.88 8.26 2.04
CA LEU A 102 3.66 8.51 3.45
C LEU A 102 3.36 10.00 3.70
N ALA A 103 2.62 10.30 4.76
CA ALA A 103 2.37 11.68 5.16
C ALA A 103 3.66 12.34 5.68
N PRO A 104 3.92 13.62 5.37
CA PRO A 104 3.03 14.58 4.69
C PRO A 104 2.99 14.46 3.15
N MET A 105 3.90 13.73 2.52
CA MET A 105 4.05 13.60 1.05
C MET A 105 3.04 12.65 0.37
N HIS A 106 1.85 12.50 0.95
CA HIS A 106 0.83 11.53 0.55
C HIS A 106 -0.11 12.01 -0.56
N PHE A 107 -0.17 13.33 -0.83
CA PHE A 107 -1.18 13.95 -1.69
C PHE A 107 -1.23 13.41 -3.12
N TRP A 108 -0.10 12.94 -3.65
CA TRP A 108 -0.03 12.40 -5.01
C TRP A 108 -0.80 11.09 -5.14
N LEU A 109 -0.83 10.25 -4.10
CA LEU A 109 -1.26 8.87 -4.19
C LEU A 109 -2.78 8.75 -4.50
N PRO A 110 -3.70 9.43 -3.78
CA PRO A 110 -5.13 9.39 -4.10
C PRO A 110 -5.47 9.93 -5.49
N GLU A 111 -4.78 10.97 -5.95
CA GLU A 111 -5.02 11.58 -7.25
C GLU A 111 -4.55 10.67 -8.38
N VAL A 112 -3.35 10.12 -8.26
CA VAL A 112 -2.77 9.20 -9.23
C VAL A 112 -3.62 7.95 -9.36
N LEU A 113 -4.01 7.32 -8.24
CA LEU A 113 -4.86 6.13 -8.30
C LEU A 113 -6.21 6.40 -8.96
N GLN A 114 -6.80 7.58 -8.79
CA GLN A 114 -8.08 7.90 -9.42
C GLN A 114 -7.97 8.08 -10.95
N GLY A 115 -6.83 8.53 -11.47
CA GLY A 115 -6.63 8.77 -12.91
C GLY A 115 -6.28 7.52 -13.72
N VAL A 116 -5.86 6.42 -13.07
CA VAL A 116 -5.39 5.20 -13.73
C VAL A 116 -6.38 4.04 -13.68
N THR A 117 -6.17 3.01 -14.49
CA THR A 117 -7.04 1.81 -14.50
C THR A 117 -6.94 1.01 -13.20
N MET A 118 -7.94 0.16 -12.90
CA MET A 118 -7.92 -0.67 -11.68
C MET A 118 -6.72 -1.62 -11.63
N THR A 119 -6.31 -2.16 -12.78
CA THR A 119 -5.14 -3.04 -12.89
C THR A 119 -3.82 -2.31 -12.62
N THR A 120 -3.69 -1.07 -13.09
CA THR A 120 -2.48 -0.26 -12.85
C THR A 120 -2.46 0.30 -11.44
N ALA A 121 -3.62 0.65 -10.88
CA ALA A 121 -3.76 0.99 -9.46
C ALA A 121 -3.32 -0.16 -8.55
N LEU A 122 -3.65 -1.41 -8.88
CA LEU A 122 -3.14 -2.57 -8.17
C LEU A 122 -1.60 -2.63 -8.20
N ILE A 123 -0.98 -2.46 -9.37
CA ILE A 123 0.49 -2.48 -9.51
C ILE A 123 1.15 -1.37 -8.67
N ILE A 124 0.56 -0.16 -8.65
CA ILE A 124 1.09 0.99 -7.89
C ILE A 124 0.95 0.78 -6.37
N THR A 125 -0.13 0.16 -5.92
CA THR A 125 -0.37 -0.06 -4.48
C THR A 125 0.38 -1.26 -3.91
N THR A 126 0.86 -2.17 -4.76
CA THR A 126 1.54 -3.41 -4.35
C THR A 126 2.99 -3.46 -4.83
N TRP A 127 3.22 -3.66 -6.13
CA TRP A 127 4.53 -3.87 -6.71
C TRP A 127 5.46 -2.67 -6.50
N GLN A 128 4.95 -1.45 -6.72
CA GLN A 128 5.75 -0.22 -6.57
C GLN A 128 6.17 0.05 -5.12
N LYS A 129 5.59 -0.65 -4.13
CA LYS A 129 5.99 -0.54 -2.72
C LYS A 129 7.17 -1.45 -2.38
N LEU A 130 7.42 -2.51 -3.15
CA LEU A 130 8.45 -3.50 -2.82
C LEU A 130 9.87 -2.91 -2.79
N ALA A 131 10.26 -2.17 -3.82
CA ALA A 131 11.62 -1.61 -3.91
C ALA A 131 11.94 -0.54 -2.85
N PRO A 132 11.06 0.43 -2.57
CA PRO A 132 11.31 1.36 -1.46
C PRO A 132 11.29 0.66 -0.09
N MET A 133 10.44 -0.36 0.11
CA MET A 133 10.41 -1.12 1.37
C MET A 133 11.67 -1.96 1.57
N SER A 134 12.27 -2.51 0.50
CA SER A 134 13.56 -3.19 0.61
C SER A 134 14.69 -2.23 0.99
N LEU A 135 14.67 -0.98 0.50
CA LEU A 135 15.64 0.02 0.93
C LEU A 135 15.47 0.42 2.40
N ILE A 136 14.23 0.57 2.88
CA ILE A 136 13.98 0.75 4.30
C ILE A 136 14.58 -0.42 5.07
N TYR A 137 14.31 -1.66 4.64
CA TYR A 137 14.81 -2.88 5.27
C TYR A 137 16.35 -2.94 5.34
N LEU A 138 17.04 -2.60 4.26
CA LEU A 138 18.51 -2.59 4.20
C LEU A 138 19.14 -1.49 5.06
N THR A 139 18.41 -0.42 5.37
CA THR A 139 18.91 0.76 6.09
C THR A 139 18.34 0.92 7.50
N ILE A 140 17.65 -0.11 8.03
CA ILE A 140 16.95 -0.09 9.33
C ILE A 140 17.81 0.45 10.47
N HIS A 141 19.06 -0.01 10.58
CA HIS A 141 19.93 0.34 11.70
C HIS A 141 20.33 1.82 11.74
N ASN A 142 20.23 2.51 10.61
CA ASN A 142 20.74 3.88 10.46
C ASN A 142 19.63 4.91 10.29
N LEU A 143 18.42 4.49 9.91
CA LEU A 143 17.30 5.40 9.75
C LEU A 143 16.89 6.00 11.10
N SER A 144 16.54 7.29 11.08
CA SER A 144 16.13 7.99 12.29
C SER A 144 14.76 7.47 12.78
N PRO A 145 14.69 6.84 13.97
CA PRO A 145 13.45 6.26 14.46
C PRO A 145 12.39 7.32 14.74
N THR A 146 12.82 8.51 15.19
CA THR A 146 11.92 9.64 15.48
C THR A 146 11.16 10.12 14.24
N VAL A 147 11.84 10.23 13.09
CA VAL A 147 11.22 10.68 11.84
C VAL A 147 10.25 9.63 11.30
N LEU A 148 10.64 8.35 11.33
CA LEU A 148 9.77 7.25 10.88
C LEU A 148 8.53 7.08 11.76
N LEU A 149 8.66 7.16 13.09
CA LEU A 149 7.53 7.11 14.02
C LEU A 149 6.56 8.27 13.78
N LEU A 150 7.08 9.50 13.64
CA LEU A 150 6.26 10.68 13.39
C LEU A 150 5.52 10.58 12.04
N MET A 151 6.20 10.18 10.96
CA MET A 151 5.56 9.93 9.67
C MET A 151 4.54 8.80 9.75
N GLY A 152 4.82 7.75 10.52
CA GLY A 152 3.91 6.62 10.76
C GLY A 152 2.60 7.03 11.43
N ILE A 153 2.69 7.84 12.48
CA ILE A 153 1.51 8.38 13.19
C ILE A 153 0.72 9.34 12.29
N LEU A 154 1.40 10.24 11.59
CA LEU A 154 0.72 11.19 10.70
C LEU A 154 0.00 10.46 9.54
N SER A 155 0.63 9.44 8.98
CA SER A 155 0.04 8.69 7.86
C SER A 155 -1.13 7.81 8.28
N SER A 156 -1.10 7.21 9.47
CA SER A 156 -2.24 6.46 10.00
C SER A 156 -3.45 7.38 10.27
N LEU A 157 -3.24 8.54 10.87
CA LEU A 157 -4.29 9.54 11.13
C LEU A 157 -4.87 10.13 9.84
N LEU A 158 -4.02 10.62 8.94
CA LEU A 158 -4.46 11.22 7.68
C LEU A 158 -5.05 10.20 6.72
N GLY A 159 -4.54 8.96 6.73
CA GLY A 159 -5.13 7.83 6.02
C GLY A 159 -6.55 7.54 6.51
N GLY A 160 -6.75 7.50 7.83
CA GLY A 160 -8.06 7.35 8.45
C GLY A 160 -9.02 8.47 8.04
N TRP A 161 -8.69 9.73 8.33
CA TRP A 161 -9.55 10.88 8.03
C TRP A 161 -9.81 11.09 6.54
N GLY A 162 -8.77 10.96 5.71
CA GLY A 162 -8.89 11.13 4.27
C GLY A 162 -9.83 10.12 3.63
N GLY A 163 -9.85 8.87 4.13
CA GLY A 163 -10.73 7.81 3.65
C GLY A 163 -12.21 8.01 3.97
N LEU A 164 -12.53 8.68 5.09
CA LEU A 164 -13.91 8.92 5.53
C LEU A 164 -14.73 9.68 4.47
N ASN A 165 -14.15 10.64 3.76
CA ASN A 165 -14.91 11.47 2.83
C ASN A 165 -14.84 11.01 1.36
N GLN A 166 -14.35 9.79 1.08
CA GLN A 166 -14.24 9.30 -0.30
C GLN A 166 -15.38 8.37 -0.69
N THR A 167 -15.96 8.62 -1.87
CA THR A 167 -16.96 7.74 -2.52
C THR A 167 -16.38 6.90 -3.65
N GLN A 168 -15.19 7.27 -4.14
CA GLN A 168 -14.50 6.57 -5.21
C GLN A 168 -13.66 5.43 -4.62
N THR A 169 -13.82 4.21 -5.13
CA THR A 169 -13.16 3.01 -4.58
C THR A 169 -11.65 3.13 -4.66
N ARG A 170 -11.09 3.69 -5.74
CA ARG A 170 -9.65 3.89 -5.92
C ARG A 170 -9.04 4.86 -4.90
N LYS A 171 -9.71 5.97 -4.60
CA LYS A 171 -9.26 6.92 -3.58
C LYS A 171 -9.36 6.32 -2.17
N LEU A 172 -10.40 5.55 -1.91
CA LEU A 172 -10.53 4.86 -0.63
C LEU A 172 -9.39 3.83 -0.45
N MET A 173 -9.06 3.06 -1.49
CA MET A 173 -7.90 2.17 -1.46
C MET A 173 -6.57 2.93 -1.34
N ALA A 174 -6.44 4.12 -1.94
CA ALA A 174 -5.29 4.99 -1.71
C ALA A 174 -5.09 5.30 -0.22
N TYR A 175 -6.13 5.81 0.45
CA TYR A 175 -6.06 6.15 1.87
C TYR A 175 -5.85 4.94 2.76
N SER A 176 -6.38 3.77 2.39
CA SER A 176 -6.01 2.53 3.06
C SER A 176 -4.52 2.20 2.96
N SER A 177 -3.91 2.37 1.78
CA SER A 177 -2.49 2.12 1.60
C SER A 177 -1.64 3.08 2.44
N ILE A 178 -2.04 4.35 2.55
CA ILE A 178 -1.37 5.35 3.39
C ILE A 178 -1.42 4.95 4.86
N ALA A 179 -2.59 4.50 5.35
CA ALA A 179 -2.75 4.06 6.72
C ALA A 179 -1.90 2.80 7.03
N HIS A 180 -1.95 1.78 6.17
CA HIS A 180 -1.15 0.56 6.35
C HIS A 180 0.35 0.82 6.26
N LEU A 181 0.79 1.68 5.34
CA LEU A 181 2.20 2.09 5.27
C LEU A 181 2.62 2.86 6.52
N GLY A 182 1.71 3.59 7.17
CA GLY A 182 1.96 4.21 8.47
C GLY A 182 2.28 3.19 9.56
N TRP A 183 1.47 2.13 9.65
CA TRP A 183 1.77 1.00 10.54
C TRP A 183 3.14 0.38 10.24
N MET A 184 3.45 0.17 8.96
CA MET A 184 4.75 -0.36 8.55
C MET A 184 5.92 0.59 8.91
N ALA A 185 5.75 1.90 8.74
CA ALA A 185 6.78 2.89 9.07
C ALA A 185 7.07 2.92 10.59
N THR A 186 6.06 2.72 11.45
CA THR A 186 6.26 2.72 12.90
C THR A 186 7.10 1.53 13.40
N ILE A 187 6.99 0.37 12.76
CA ILE A 187 7.71 -0.85 13.18
C ILE A 187 9.08 -1.01 12.50
N ALA A 188 9.33 -0.25 11.43
CA ALA A 188 10.49 -0.43 10.55
C ALA A 188 11.84 -0.42 11.30
N THR A 189 12.01 0.46 12.29
CA THR A 189 13.27 0.57 13.05
C THR A 189 13.38 -0.41 14.22
N MET A 190 12.31 -1.12 14.54
CA MET A 190 12.19 -1.89 15.78
C MET A 190 12.36 -3.38 15.53
N MET A 191 11.49 -3.95 14.68
CA MET A 191 11.47 -5.38 14.40
C MET A 191 11.26 -5.64 12.89
N PRO A 192 12.35 -5.88 12.13
CA PRO A 192 12.28 -6.12 10.68
C PRO A 192 11.37 -7.29 10.28
N ASN A 193 11.32 -8.34 11.09
CA ASN A 193 10.51 -9.53 10.77
C ASN A 193 9.01 -9.20 10.75
N ILE A 194 8.55 -8.33 11.65
CA ILE A 194 7.15 -7.88 11.66
C ILE A 194 6.90 -6.95 10.47
N LEU A 195 7.85 -6.10 10.10
CA LEU A 195 7.75 -5.26 8.90
C LEU A 195 7.50 -6.11 7.63
N THR A 196 8.31 -7.14 7.39
CA THR A 196 8.16 -7.98 6.19
C THR A 196 6.86 -8.77 6.21
N PHE A 197 6.46 -9.28 7.38
CA PHE A 197 5.17 -9.95 7.56
C PHE A 197 3.97 -9.03 7.27
N THR A 198 3.99 -7.81 7.82
CA THR A 198 2.92 -6.83 7.60
C THR A 198 2.81 -6.42 6.13
N LEU A 199 3.94 -6.27 5.43
CA LEU A 199 3.97 -6.01 3.99
C LEU A 199 3.35 -7.16 3.20
N MET A 200 3.66 -8.41 3.56
CA MET A 200 3.09 -9.59 2.90
C MET A 200 1.56 -9.65 3.06
N ILE A 201 1.05 -9.50 4.29
CA ILE A 201 -0.40 -9.49 4.53
C ILE A 201 -1.06 -8.32 3.79
N TYR A 202 -0.46 -7.13 3.81
CA TYR A 202 -0.98 -5.99 3.08
C TYR A 202 -1.09 -6.26 1.56
N ILE A 203 -0.07 -6.88 0.95
CA ILE A 203 -0.11 -7.24 -0.48
C ILE A 203 -1.22 -8.28 -0.74
N LEU A 204 -1.37 -9.29 0.11
CA LEU A 204 -2.45 -10.29 -0.04
C LEU A 204 -3.85 -9.65 0.07
N MET A 205 -4.08 -8.79 1.07
CA MET A 205 -5.38 -8.13 1.27
C MET A 205 -5.70 -7.13 0.15
N THR A 206 -4.72 -6.35 -0.30
CA THR A 206 -4.96 -5.39 -1.39
C THR A 206 -5.15 -6.06 -2.74
N THR A 207 -4.40 -7.12 -3.04
CA THR A 207 -4.60 -7.90 -4.28
C THR A 207 -6.00 -8.50 -4.33
N THR A 208 -6.49 -9.11 -3.25
CA THR A 208 -7.87 -9.65 -3.21
C THR A 208 -8.93 -8.57 -3.40
N MET A 209 -8.80 -7.42 -2.73
CA MET A 209 -9.72 -6.30 -2.93
C MET A 209 -9.71 -5.75 -4.36
N PHE A 210 -8.54 -5.53 -4.95
CA PHE A 210 -8.49 -5.04 -6.33
C PHE A 210 -9.02 -6.08 -7.34
N LEU A 211 -8.76 -7.38 -7.14
CA LEU A 211 -9.29 -8.42 -8.01
C LEU A 211 -10.82 -8.50 -7.97
N THR A 212 -11.43 -8.37 -6.78
CA THR A 212 -12.90 -8.32 -6.65
C THR A 212 -13.49 -7.05 -7.29
N LEU A 213 -12.83 -5.90 -7.14
CA LEU A 213 -13.23 -4.65 -7.80
C LEU A 213 -13.07 -4.72 -9.33
N ILE A 214 -12.02 -5.37 -9.84
CA ILE A 214 -11.78 -5.56 -11.28
C ILE A 214 -12.86 -6.46 -11.88
N LEU A 215 -13.22 -7.55 -11.20
CA LEU A 215 -14.31 -8.42 -11.63
C LEU A 215 -15.61 -7.63 -11.73
N THR A 216 -16.02 -6.98 -10.63
CA THR A 216 -17.30 -6.26 -10.57
C THR A 216 -17.32 -4.94 -11.37
N ASN A 217 -16.17 -4.49 -11.90
CA ASN A 217 -15.98 -3.20 -12.56
C ASN A 217 -16.44 -1.99 -11.72
N ALA A 218 -16.33 -2.10 -10.40
CA ALA A 218 -16.90 -1.12 -9.48
C ALA A 218 -15.94 0.04 -9.19
N LYS A 219 -16.27 1.23 -9.71
CA LYS A 219 -15.46 2.45 -9.55
C LYS A 219 -15.95 3.30 -8.37
N THR A 220 -17.24 3.21 -8.06
CA THR A 220 -17.90 3.99 -7.01
C THR A 220 -18.53 3.08 -5.96
N LEU A 221 -18.87 3.66 -4.80
CA LEU A 221 -19.67 3.00 -3.76
C LEU A 221 -21.00 2.47 -4.30
N GLN A 222 -21.64 3.21 -5.22
CA GLN A 222 -22.91 2.82 -5.82
C GLN A 222 -22.75 1.62 -6.75
N ASP A 223 -21.65 1.54 -7.51
CA ASP A 223 -21.39 0.35 -8.33
C ASP A 223 -21.18 -0.89 -7.46
N MET A 224 -20.53 -0.70 -6.30
CA MET A 224 -20.32 -1.77 -5.33
C MET A 224 -21.63 -2.23 -4.68
N SER A 225 -22.62 -1.36 -4.47
CA SER A 225 -23.91 -1.76 -3.88
C SER A 225 -24.73 -2.68 -4.78
N VAL A 226 -24.57 -2.57 -6.11
CA VAL A 226 -25.26 -3.42 -7.09
C VAL A 226 -24.54 -4.77 -7.30
N SER A 227 -23.33 -4.95 -6.75
CA SER A 227 -22.51 -6.16 -6.96
C SER A 227 -23.18 -7.46 -6.51
N TRP A 228 -24.07 -7.41 -5.50
CA TRP A 228 -24.86 -8.57 -5.04
C TRP A 228 -25.65 -9.22 -6.18
N THR A 229 -26.18 -8.40 -7.10
CA THR A 229 -26.97 -8.91 -8.24
C THR A 229 -26.15 -9.64 -9.28
N VAL A 230 -24.83 -9.40 -9.32
CA VAL A 230 -23.93 -10.03 -10.29
C VAL A 230 -23.50 -11.39 -9.76
N SER A 231 -23.03 -11.44 -8.51
CA SER A 231 -22.67 -12.70 -7.87
C SER A 231 -22.62 -12.54 -6.34
N PRO A 232 -23.43 -13.30 -5.59
CA PRO A 232 -23.46 -13.20 -4.13
C PRO A 232 -22.13 -13.66 -3.49
N SER A 233 -21.44 -14.63 -4.09
CA SER A 233 -20.14 -15.11 -3.57
C SER A 233 -19.07 -14.02 -3.52
N ILE A 234 -18.95 -13.20 -4.58
CA ILE A 234 -17.99 -12.10 -4.61
C ILE A 234 -18.33 -11.05 -3.55
N THR A 235 -19.61 -10.81 -3.25
CA THR A 235 -19.98 -9.85 -2.19
C THR A 235 -19.63 -10.31 -0.79
N ILE A 236 -19.70 -11.62 -0.53
CA ILE A 236 -19.24 -12.18 0.75
C ILE A 236 -17.71 -12.06 0.85
N ILE A 237 -17.00 -12.37 -0.25
CA ILE A 237 -15.55 -12.20 -0.31
C ILE A 237 -15.17 -10.74 -0.06
N THR A 238 -15.82 -9.77 -0.73
CA THR A 238 -15.53 -8.34 -0.55
C THR A 238 -15.81 -7.87 0.87
N LEU A 239 -16.91 -8.31 1.49
CA LEU A 239 -17.20 -8.01 2.90
C LEU A 239 -16.06 -8.52 3.80
N LEU A 240 -15.69 -9.79 3.67
CA LEU A 240 -14.69 -10.39 4.55
C LEU A 240 -13.30 -9.77 4.36
N THR A 241 -12.93 -9.43 3.12
CA THR A 241 -11.64 -8.75 2.84
C THR A 241 -11.62 -7.29 3.32
N LEU A 242 -12.76 -6.58 3.32
CA LEU A 242 -12.85 -5.24 3.89
C LEU A 242 -12.70 -5.26 5.42
N LEU A 243 -13.33 -6.24 6.07
CA LEU A 243 -13.18 -6.44 7.52
C LEU A 243 -11.76 -6.88 7.88
N SER A 244 -11.10 -7.67 7.02
CA SER A 244 -9.70 -8.04 7.23
C SER A 244 -8.78 -6.82 7.11
N LEU A 245 -8.96 -5.95 6.12
CA LEU A 245 -8.23 -4.67 6.03
C LEU A 245 -8.45 -3.77 7.26
N GLY A 246 -9.69 -3.75 7.77
CA GLY A 246 -10.05 -3.10 9.03
C GLY A 246 -9.29 -3.65 10.25
N GLY A 247 -8.85 -4.91 10.18
CA GLY A 247 -8.11 -5.58 11.23
C GLY A 247 -9.00 -5.97 12.41
N LEU A 248 -10.13 -6.63 12.14
CA LEU A 248 -10.98 -7.21 13.18
C LEU A 248 -10.56 -8.64 13.51
N PRO A 249 -10.50 -9.05 14.80
CA PRO A 249 -10.44 -10.47 15.15
C PRO A 249 -11.76 -11.12 14.69
N PRO A 250 -11.78 -12.31 14.04
CA PRO A 250 -10.78 -13.37 13.90
C PRO A 250 -9.98 -13.38 12.56
N LEU A 251 -9.96 -12.27 11.82
CA LEU A 251 -9.38 -12.21 10.47
C LEU A 251 -7.87 -11.92 10.48
N THR A 252 -7.19 -12.25 9.38
CA THR A 252 -5.72 -12.14 9.28
C THR A 252 -5.19 -10.72 9.45
N GLY A 253 -5.89 -9.70 8.96
CA GLY A 253 -5.38 -8.33 9.04
C GLY A 253 -5.38 -7.74 10.45
N PHE A 254 -5.93 -8.44 11.44
CA PHE A 254 -5.75 -8.11 12.86
C PHE A 254 -4.33 -8.43 13.33
N THR A 255 -3.74 -9.54 12.87
CA THR A 255 -2.44 -10.03 13.32
C THR A 255 -1.29 -9.02 13.16
N PRO A 256 -1.11 -8.31 12.03
CA PRO A 256 -0.03 -7.33 11.92
C PRO A 256 -0.21 -6.17 12.88
N LYS A 257 -1.44 -5.67 13.07
CA LYS A 257 -1.70 -4.54 13.98
C LYS A 257 -1.47 -4.94 15.44
N TRP A 258 -1.91 -6.14 15.81
CA TRP A 258 -1.71 -6.70 17.13
C TRP A 258 -0.21 -6.84 17.47
N LEU A 259 0.57 -7.47 16.59
CA LEU A 259 2.01 -7.66 16.79
C LEU A 259 2.77 -6.33 16.85
N ILE A 260 2.41 -5.35 16.01
CA ILE A 260 3.02 -4.02 16.08
C ILE A 260 2.73 -3.34 17.42
N LEU A 261 1.49 -3.40 17.91
CA LEU A 261 1.13 -2.82 19.21
C LEU A 261 1.87 -3.50 20.36
N GLU A 262 2.00 -4.82 20.30
CA GLU A 262 2.76 -5.58 21.30
C GLU A 262 4.21 -5.08 21.39
N GLU A 263 4.92 -4.96 20.26
CA GLU A 263 6.30 -4.48 20.24
C GLU A 263 6.44 -3.02 20.70
N LEU A 264 5.51 -2.14 20.30
CA LEU A 264 5.53 -0.74 20.79
C LEU A 264 5.38 -0.67 22.31
N THR A 265 4.55 -1.54 22.91
CA THR A 265 4.40 -1.59 24.37
C THR A 265 5.63 -2.19 25.07
N LYS A 266 6.28 -3.21 24.49
CA LYS A 266 7.53 -3.78 25.02
C LYS A 266 8.65 -2.74 25.08
N GLN A 267 8.67 -1.80 24.14
CA GLN A 267 9.65 -0.72 24.08
C GLN A 267 9.28 0.52 24.92
N GLY A 268 8.18 0.46 25.69
CA GLY A 268 7.73 1.56 26.54
C GLY A 268 7.04 2.71 25.80
N LEU A 269 6.78 2.58 24.49
CA LEU A 269 6.11 3.60 23.66
C LEU A 269 4.59 3.48 23.74
N ILE A 270 4.04 3.51 24.96
CA ILE A 270 2.60 3.30 25.20
C ILE A 270 1.75 4.40 24.56
N SER A 271 2.20 5.66 24.60
CA SER A 271 1.47 6.77 24.01
C SER A 271 1.31 6.62 22.50
N THR A 272 2.38 6.26 21.77
CA THR A 272 2.31 6.06 20.32
C THR A 272 1.43 4.86 19.98
N ALA A 273 1.51 3.77 20.75
CA ALA A 273 0.65 2.59 20.59
C ALA A 273 -0.84 2.96 20.73
N THR A 274 -1.21 3.75 21.74
CA THR A 274 -2.61 4.19 21.92
C THR A 274 -3.11 5.07 20.77
N ILE A 275 -2.31 6.02 20.29
CA ILE A 275 -2.67 6.87 19.15
C ILE A 275 -2.86 6.02 17.89
N MET A 276 -1.95 5.07 17.63
CA MET A 276 -2.04 4.16 16.49
C MET A 276 -3.31 3.29 16.59
N ALA A 277 -3.62 2.73 17.76
CA ALA A 277 -4.84 1.95 17.96
C ALA A 277 -6.12 2.76 17.69
N ILE A 278 -6.19 4.00 18.18
CA ILE A 278 -7.33 4.90 17.92
C ILE A 278 -7.43 5.25 16.42
N SER A 279 -6.29 5.50 15.76
CA SER A 279 -6.26 5.79 14.32
C SER A 279 -6.78 4.63 13.46
N ALA A 280 -6.55 3.37 13.88
CA ALA A 280 -7.08 2.20 13.18
C ALA A 280 -8.62 2.16 13.21
N LEU A 281 -9.26 2.62 14.29
CA LEU A 281 -10.72 2.68 14.37
C LEU A 281 -11.31 3.66 13.35
N LEU A 282 -10.61 4.77 13.04
CA LEU A 282 -11.00 5.67 11.96
C LEU A 282 -10.99 4.97 10.60
N SER A 283 -9.95 4.16 10.33
CA SER A 283 -9.91 3.39 9.09
C SER A 283 -11.01 2.32 9.03
N LEU A 284 -11.29 1.67 10.17
CA LEU A 284 -12.36 0.69 10.31
C LEU A 284 -13.72 1.26 9.93
N PHE A 285 -14.02 2.51 10.33
CA PHE A 285 -15.31 3.13 10.05
C PHE A 285 -15.64 3.19 8.55
N PHE A 286 -14.70 3.63 7.69
CA PHE A 286 -15.01 3.70 6.27
C PHE A 286 -15.09 2.32 5.61
N TYR A 287 -14.40 1.31 6.14
CA TYR A 287 -14.59 -0.08 5.73
C TYR A 287 -15.95 -0.61 6.13
N LEU A 288 -16.40 -0.36 7.37
CA LEU A 288 -17.74 -0.74 7.81
C LEU A 288 -18.82 -0.09 6.96
N ARG A 289 -18.67 1.20 6.65
CA ARG A 289 -19.57 1.91 5.71
C ARG A 289 -19.61 1.20 4.35
N LEU A 290 -18.46 0.83 3.80
CA LEU A 290 -18.40 0.06 2.55
C LEU A 290 -19.17 -1.26 2.69
N THR A 291 -18.86 -2.08 3.69
CA THR A 291 -19.53 -3.37 3.90
C THR A 291 -21.05 -3.24 4.05
N TYR A 292 -21.49 -2.16 4.72
CA TYR A 292 -22.89 -1.85 4.90
C TYR A 292 -23.59 -1.59 3.55
N THR A 293 -22.97 -0.77 2.69
CA THR A 293 -23.52 -0.44 1.37
C THR A 293 -23.49 -1.62 0.38
N THR A 294 -22.59 -2.59 0.56
CA THR A 294 -22.39 -3.67 -0.43
C THR A 294 -23.13 -4.94 -0.12
N SER A 295 -23.37 -5.25 1.15
CA SER A 295 -23.79 -6.60 1.56
C SER A 295 -24.84 -6.62 2.66
N LEU A 296 -24.74 -5.76 3.67
CA LEU A 296 -25.70 -5.75 4.78
C LEU A 296 -27.02 -5.08 4.40
N THR A 297 -26.99 -4.14 3.46
CA THR A 297 -28.19 -3.52 2.89
C THR A 297 -28.27 -3.75 1.39
N MET A 298 -29.49 -3.91 0.89
CA MET A 298 -29.76 -4.04 -0.54
C MET A 298 -30.21 -2.69 -1.10
N SER A 299 -29.37 -2.07 -1.92
CA SER A 299 -29.73 -0.85 -2.66
C SER A 299 -30.69 -1.17 -3.81
N PRO A 300 -31.52 -0.21 -4.26
CA PRO A 300 -32.42 -0.43 -5.39
C PRO A 300 -31.66 -0.76 -6.68
N ASN A 301 -32.11 -1.81 -7.37
CA ASN A 301 -31.51 -2.27 -8.62
C ASN A 301 -32.19 -1.66 -9.83
N THR A 302 -31.43 -1.46 -10.91
CA THR A 302 -31.97 -0.97 -12.19
C THR A 302 -32.44 -2.13 -13.07
N THR A 303 -33.41 -1.88 -13.96
CA THR A 303 -33.95 -2.88 -14.89
C THR A 303 -32.90 -3.62 -15.74
N PRO A 304 -31.79 -3.01 -16.23
CA PRO A 304 -30.80 -3.75 -17.02
C PRO A 304 -30.00 -4.80 -16.23
N THR A 305 -30.06 -4.81 -14.89
CA THR A 305 -29.40 -5.84 -14.07
C THR A 305 -29.87 -7.25 -14.44
N LYS A 306 -31.14 -7.40 -14.85
CA LYS A 306 -31.71 -8.69 -15.31
C LYS A 306 -30.96 -9.29 -16.50
N TYR A 307 -30.40 -8.47 -17.39
CA TYR A 307 -29.62 -8.99 -18.52
C TYR A 307 -28.26 -9.55 -18.09
N LYS A 308 -27.67 -9.02 -17.00
CA LYS A 308 -26.38 -9.50 -16.49
C LYS A 308 -26.46 -10.93 -15.94
N TRP A 309 -27.62 -11.37 -15.47
CA TRP A 309 -27.84 -12.73 -14.96
C TRP A 309 -27.61 -13.84 -16.00
N ARG A 310 -27.66 -13.52 -17.29
CA ARG A 310 -27.40 -14.49 -18.36
C ARG A 310 -25.92 -14.82 -18.52
N PHE A 311 -25.03 -13.92 -18.09
CA PHE A 311 -23.58 -14.10 -18.23
C PHE A 311 -22.98 -14.65 -16.94
N LYS A 312 -22.28 -15.78 -17.05
CA LYS A 312 -21.50 -16.32 -15.93
C LYS A 312 -20.19 -15.56 -15.80
N MET A 313 -19.87 -15.15 -14.58
CA MET A 313 -18.62 -14.51 -14.26
C MET A 313 -17.57 -15.56 -13.87
N ASN A 314 -16.43 -15.55 -14.54
CA ASN A 314 -15.31 -16.44 -14.22
C ASN A 314 -14.29 -15.69 -13.35
N PRO A 315 -14.10 -16.06 -12.07
CA PRO A 315 -13.10 -15.42 -11.23
C PRO A 315 -11.70 -15.83 -11.70
N PRO A 316 -10.69 -14.94 -11.62
CA PRO A 316 -9.33 -15.31 -11.94
C PRO A 316 -8.85 -16.33 -10.91
N LYS A 317 -8.09 -17.34 -11.35
CA LYS A 317 -7.52 -18.38 -10.47
C LYS A 317 -6.75 -17.79 -9.27
N LEU A 318 -6.09 -16.65 -9.49
CA LEU A 318 -5.38 -15.91 -8.45
C LEU A 318 -6.29 -15.47 -7.29
N LEU A 319 -7.54 -15.04 -7.58
CA LEU A 319 -8.48 -14.64 -6.53
C LEU A 319 -8.86 -15.86 -5.67
N THR A 320 -9.14 -16.99 -6.29
CA THR A 320 -9.52 -18.20 -5.56
C THR A 320 -8.39 -18.74 -4.67
N THR A 321 -7.13 -18.56 -5.06
CA THR A 321 -5.99 -19.03 -4.24
C THR A 321 -5.65 -18.07 -3.10
N ILE A 322 -5.77 -16.75 -3.30
CA ILE A 322 -5.36 -15.77 -2.29
C ILE A 322 -6.45 -15.55 -1.22
N THR A 323 -7.73 -15.69 -1.57
CA THR A 323 -8.84 -15.47 -0.62
C THR A 323 -8.78 -16.28 0.68
N PRO A 324 -8.45 -17.59 0.71
CA PRO A 324 -8.30 -18.28 2.00
C PRO A 324 -7.11 -17.74 2.80
N MET A 325 -6.01 -17.37 2.14
CA MET A 325 -4.85 -16.78 2.80
C MET A 325 -5.20 -15.42 3.42
N THR A 326 -6.02 -14.59 2.78
CA THR A 326 -6.41 -13.30 3.38
C THR A 326 -7.36 -13.42 4.56
N LEU A 327 -8.05 -14.54 4.72
CA LEU A 327 -9.08 -14.69 5.75
C LEU A 327 -8.65 -15.58 6.92
N LEU A 328 -7.85 -16.63 6.68
CA LEU A 328 -7.65 -17.73 7.63
C LEU A 328 -6.19 -17.97 8.07
N LEU A 329 -5.25 -17.02 7.83
CA LEU A 329 -3.87 -17.10 8.33
C LEU A 329 -3.69 -16.81 9.84
N LEU A 330 -4.72 -16.33 10.56
CA LEU A 330 -4.58 -15.98 11.98
C LEU A 330 -4.06 -17.12 12.89
N PRO A 331 -4.52 -18.39 12.79
CA PRO A 331 -3.96 -19.48 13.60
C PRO A 331 -2.50 -19.84 13.22
N LEU A 332 -2.04 -19.44 12.04
CA LEU A 332 -0.66 -19.67 11.56
C LEU A 332 0.29 -18.54 11.95
N THR A 333 -0.15 -17.58 12.77
CA THR A 333 0.70 -16.52 13.33
C THR A 333 1.99 -16.98 13.99
N PRO A 334 2.07 -18.08 14.79
CA PRO A 334 3.30 -18.38 15.51
C PRO A 334 4.45 -18.77 14.57
N LEU A 335 4.15 -19.25 13.36
CA LEU A 335 5.15 -19.59 12.34
C LEU A 335 5.88 -18.35 11.80
N PHE A 336 5.27 -17.17 11.92
CA PHE A 336 5.83 -15.92 11.40
C PHE A 336 6.50 -15.05 12.45
N THR A 337 6.29 -15.36 13.74
CA THR A 337 6.87 -14.64 14.87
C THR A 337 8.13 -15.30 15.45
N GLN A 338 8.45 -16.53 15.02
CA GLN A 338 9.71 -17.23 15.32
C GLN A 338 10.84 -16.74 14.42
#